data_AF-A0A4Y8WLY0-F1
#
_entry.id   AF-A0A4Y8WLY0-F1
#
_cell.length_a   1.000
_cell.length_b   1.000
_cell.length_c   1.000
_cell.angle_alpha   90.00
_cell.angle_beta   90.00
_cell.angle_gamma   90.00
#
_symmetry.space_group_name_H-M   'P 1'
#
loop_
_entity.id
_entity.type
_entity.pdbx_description
1 polymer ?
#
loop_
_entity_poly.entity_id
_entity_poly.type
_entity_poly.pdbx_seq_one_letter_code
_entity_poly.pdbx_strand_id
1 'polypeptide(L)' 'SGKTTLIKLLLGYYSPLEGSIKVSGRDLEEYNLSWWRSHCGAVMQEGYLFSDTIARNIAISDDTPDVDRIRAAA' A
#
# COMPACT_ATOMS: atom_id res chain seq x y z
N SER A 1 -18.28 -9.20 4.97
CA SER A 1 -18.66 -8.40 3.77
C SER A 1 -17.52 -8.23 2.75
N GLY A 2 -16.40 -8.96 2.84
CA GLY A 2 -15.43 -9.07 1.73
C GLY A 2 -14.55 -7.85 1.41
N LYS A 3 -14.79 -6.68 2.02
CA LYS A 3 -14.04 -5.44 1.73
C LYS A 3 -12.52 -5.58 1.90
N THR A 4 -12.08 -6.20 2.98
CA THR A 4 -10.65 -6.45 3.23
C THR A 4 -10.07 -7.40 2.17
N THR A 5 -10.85 -8.41 1.74
CA THR A 5 -10.45 -9.31 0.66
C THR A 5 -10.31 -8.56 -0.67
N LEU A 6 -11.23 -7.65 -0.98
CA LEU A 6 -11.17 -6.82 -2.18
C LEU A 6 -9.91 -5.94 -2.19
N ILE A 7 -9.60 -5.26 -1.08
CA ILE A 7 -8.38 -4.46 -0.97
C ILE A 7 -7.13 -5.34 -1.17
N LYS A 8 -7.12 -6.54 -0.57
CA LYS A 8 -6.00 -7.48 -0.73
C LYS A 8 -5.82 -7.97 -2.17
N LEU A 9 -6.91 -8.19 -2.91
CA LEU A 9 -6.88 -8.50 -4.34
C LEU A 9 -6.32 -7.32 -5.15
N LEU A 10 -6.77 -6.10 -4.88
CA LEU A 10 -6.29 -4.89 -5.58
C LEU A 10 -4.81 -4.59 -5.31
N LEU A 11 -4.28 -4.99 -4.15
CA LEU A 11 -2.85 -4.85 -3.79
C LEU A 11 -2.00 -6.05 -4.26
N GLY A 12 -2.61 -7.04 -4.94
CA GLY A 12 -1.93 -8.23 -5.42
C GLY A 12 -1.45 -9.17 -4.31
N TYR A 13 -2.06 -9.14 -3.12
CA TYR A 13 -1.78 -10.12 -2.06
C TYR A 13 -2.43 -11.48 -2.34
N TYR A 14 -3.49 -11.50 -3.15
CA TYR A 14 -4.16 -12.71 -3.61
C TYR A 14 -4.37 -12.63 -5.12
N SER A 15 -4.36 -13.78 -5.78
CA SER A 15 -4.87 -13.94 -7.13
C SER A 15 -6.39 -14.15 -7.10
N PRO A 16 -7.15 -13.59 -8.07
CA PRO A 16 -8.56 -13.89 -8.19
C PRO A 16 -8.77 -15.37 -8.52
N LEU A 17 -9.80 -16.00 -7.93
CA LEU A 17 -10.15 -17.38 -8.25
C LEU A 17 -10.77 -17.49 -9.65
N GLU A 18 -11.54 -16.46 -10.04
CA GLU A 18 -12.16 -16.33 -11.35
C GLU A 18 -12.08 -14.87 -11.82
N GLY A 19 -11.96 -14.67 -13.14
CA GLY A 19 -11.81 -13.35 -13.75
C GLY A 19 -10.37 -12.83 -13.75
N SER A 20 -10.23 -11.52 -13.99
CA SER A 20 -8.94 -10.82 -13.98
C SER A 20 -9.10 -9.40 -13.43
N ILE A 21 -8.02 -8.84 -12.89
CA ILE A 21 -7.97 -7.45 -12.46
C ILE A 21 -7.08 -6.72 -13.45
N LYS A 22 -7.61 -5.71 -14.14
CA LYS A 22 -6.84 -4.97 -15.15
C LYS A 22 -6.54 -3.56 -14.69
N VAL A 23 -5.27 -3.17 -14.79
CA VAL A 23 -4.82 -1.79 -14.60
C VAL A 23 -4.35 -1.28 -15.94
N SER A 24 -4.95 -0.19 -16.43
CA SER A 24 -4.63 0.37 -17.76
C SER A 24 -4.68 -0.64 -18.90
N GLY A 25 -5.60 -1.60 -18.82
CA GLY A 25 -5.81 -2.64 -19.84
C GLY A 25 -4.88 -3.85 -19.77
N ARG A 26 -3.86 -3.85 -18.90
CA ARG A 26 -3.00 -5.03 -18.64
C ARG A 26 -3.43 -5.75 -17.37
N ASP A 27 -3.22 -7.06 -17.32
CA ASP A 27 -3.51 -7.82 -16.11
C ASP A 27 -2.61 -7.37 -14.96
N LEU A 28 -3.16 -7.26 -13.76
CA LEU A 28 -2.43 -6.90 -12.55
C LEU A 28 -1.31 -7.90 -12.28
N GLU A 29 -1.52 -9.18 -12.60
CA GLU A 29 -0.52 -10.23 -12.42
C GLU A 29 0.69 -10.09 -13.35
N GLU A 30 0.60 -9.30 -14.42
CA GLU A 30 1.73 -8.98 -15.32
C GLU A 30 2.65 -7.89 -14.77
N TYR A 31 2.21 -7.16 -13.74
CA TYR A 31 3.02 -6.10 -13.12
C TYR A 31 4.02 -6.67 -12.11
N ASN A 32 5.15 -5.98 -11.95
CA ASN A 32 5.95 -6.14 -10.74
C ASN A 32 5.12 -5.66 -9.54
N LEU A 33 4.68 -6.59 -8.68
CA LEU A 33 3.77 -6.25 -7.57
C LEU A 33 4.39 -5.32 -6.53
N SER A 34 5.72 -5.28 -6.39
CA SER A 34 6.40 -4.32 -5.51
C SER A 34 6.28 -2.90 -6.06
N TRP A 35 6.56 -2.73 -7.35
CA TRP A 35 6.35 -1.47 -8.05
C TRP A 35 4.88 -1.06 -8.03
N TRP A 36 3.95 -1.99 -8.27
CA TRP A 36 2.52 -1.67 -8.20
C TRP A 36 2.12 -1.13 -6.82
N ARG A 37 2.54 -1.80 -5.74
CA ARG A 37 2.24 -1.37 -4.38
C ARG A 37 2.88 -0.03 -4.03
N SER A 38 4.03 0.35 -4.61
CA SER A 38 4.61 1.68 -4.39
C SER A 38 3.76 2.81 -4.97
N HIS A 39 2.81 2.51 -5.86
CA HIS A 39 1.86 3.48 -6.43
C HIS A 39 0.50 3.47 -5.69
N CYS A 40 0.37 2.65 -4.64
CA CYS A 40 -0.87 2.49 -3.89
C CYS A 40 -0.70 2.98 -2.45
N GLY A 41 -1.59 3.87 -2.00
CA GLY A 41 -1.75 4.19 -0.58
C GLY A 41 -2.93 3.42 0.00
N ALA A 42 -2.70 2.56 0.99
CA ALA A 42 -3.76 1.80 1.65
C ALA A 42 -3.64 1.88 3.18
N VAL A 43 -4.76 2.15 3.85
CA VAL A 43 -4.85 2.11 5.31
C VAL A 43 -5.58 0.82 5.69
N MET A 44 -4.84 -0.11 6.31
CA MET A 44 -5.40 -1.39 6.74
C MET A 44 -6.20 -1.23 8.04
N GLN A 45 -7.21 -2.08 8.23
CA GLN A 45 -8.05 -2.09 9.44
C GLN A 45 -7.22 -2.36 10.71
N GLU A 46 -6.23 -3.25 10.61
CA GLU A 46 -5.16 -3.41 11.60
C GLU A 46 -3.94 -2.68 11.07
N GLY A 47 -3.61 -1.54 11.68
CA GLY A 47 -2.39 -0.81 11.40
C GLY A 47 -1.19 -1.47 12.08
N TYR A 48 -0.01 -1.32 11.49
CA TYR A 48 1.25 -1.70 12.12
C TYR A 48 2.02 -0.43 12.49
N LEU A 49 2.43 -0.32 13.74
CA LEU A 49 3.32 0.74 14.22
C LEU A 49 4.62 0.10 14.68
N PHE A 50 5.73 0.68 14.26
CA PHE A 50 7.06 0.34 14.76
C PHE A 50 7.25 0.97 16.13
N SER A 51 7.99 0.29 17.01
CA SER A 51 8.40 0.81 18.32
C SER A 51 9.47 1.90 18.15
N ASP A 52 9.06 3.02 17.57
CA ASP A 52 9.87 4.17 17.21
C ASP A 52 9.02 5.46 17.31
N THR A 53 9.60 6.61 16.98
CA THR A 53 8.91 7.91 17.01
C THR A 53 7.75 7.99 16.00
N ILE A 54 6.79 8.87 16.26
CA ILE A 54 5.67 9.16 15.33
C ILE A 54 6.22 9.61 13.96
N ALA A 55 7.22 10.50 13.96
CA ALA A 55 7.84 10.99 12.72
C ALA A 55 8.40 9.85 11.86
N ARG A 56 9.03 8.84 12.47
CA ARG A 56 9.57 7.67 11.78
C ARG A 56 8.49 6.68 11.33
N ASN A 57 7.36 6.61 12.02
CA ASN A 57 6.20 5.84 11.55
C ASN A 57 5.52 6.51 10.34
N ILE A 58 5.56 7.84 10.22
CA ILE A 58 5.03 8.59 9.06
C ILE A 58 5.99 8.49 7.86
N ALA A 59 7.29 8.65 8.09
CA ALA A 59 8.32 8.69 7.05
C ALA A 59 9.10 7.36 6.94
N ILE A 60 8.38 6.24 6.93
CA ILE A 60 8.98 4.89 7.00
C ILE A 60 9.96 4.57 5.86
N SER A 61 9.79 5.21 4.70
CA SER A 61 10.62 4.99 3.51
C SER A 61 11.73 6.01 3.34
N ASP A 62 11.83 7.02 4.21
CA ASP A 62 12.82 8.08 4.11
C ASP A 62 14.00 7.77 5.06
N ASP A 63 15.24 7.77 4.55
CA ASP A 63 16.44 7.56 5.37
C ASP A 63 16.59 8.62 6.47
N THR A 64 16.17 9.84 6.18
CA THR A 64 16.09 10.95 7.14
C THR A 64 14.73 11.62 7.01
N PRO A 65 13.88 11.61 8.06
CA PRO A 65 12.56 12.22 8.01
C PRO A 65 12.63 13.73 7.70
N ASP A 66 11.99 14.16 6.63
CA ASP A 66 11.76 15.58 6.34
C ASP A 66 10.63 16.11 7.24
N VAL A 67 10.99 16.89 8.25
CA VAL A 67 10.07 17.39 9.26
C VAL A 67 9.02 18.33 8.67
N ASP A 68 9.36 19.12 7.65
CA ASP A 68 8.42 20.07 7.07
C ASP A 68 7.39 19.36 6.20
N ARG A 69 7.82 18.34 5.43
CA ARG A 69 6.92 17.46 4.69
C ARG A 69 5.98 16.68 5.62
N ILE A 70 6.48 16.18 6.75
CA ILE A 70 5.67 15.47 7.74
C ILE A 70 4.61 16.39 8.36
N ARG A 71 4.97 17.62 8.72
CA ARG A 71 4.02 18.61 9.26
C ARG A 71 2.93 18.98 8.27
N ALA A 72 3.23 19.01 6.97
CA ALA A 72 2.24 19.30 5.94
C ALA A 72 1.28 18.13 5.67
N ALA A 73 1.69 16.90 6.01
CA ALA A 73 0.89 15.69 5.80
C ALA A 73 0.04 15.29 7.03
N ALA A 74 0.29 15.89 8.19
CA ALA A 74 -0.45 15.69 9.44
C ALA A 74 -1.62 16.67 9.58
#